data_AF-A0A0K1NNH5-F1
#
_entry.id   AF-A0A0K1NNH5-F1
#
_cell.length_a   1.000
_cell.length_b   1.000
_cell.length_c   1.000
_cell.angle_alpha   90.00
_cell.angle_beta   90.00
_cell.angle_gamma   90.00
#
_symmetry.space_group_name_H-M   'P 1'
#
loop_
_entity.id
_entity.type
_entity.pdbx_description
1 polymer ?
#
loop_
_entity_poly.entity_id
_entity_poly.type
_entity_poly.pdbx_seq_one_letter_code
_entity_poly.pdbx_strand_id
1 'polypeptide(L)'
;MDVIQRNFFRILCSGAFGTQSSIEPMSPFKWRRLMQMVDAQQVMPIFINGVAKLSMDEGLNLPDSIIADIKAKQGERKSLAARIPASVKLSNRLLNRRLRNLMYNELHSIDTSVEALDMLKLIVSNSELMFTRGMNLGGIITMGEYLRTRGDKVDFVKLENWLNSLQLHAMAELQGNVLISVFGFEEDELPFVTKSDPKAYRLTLRSISDLAKDTAQEWHFKQNSAGFVQNNNAVLRRNLSRSLRYVGYAPIETTSNFFHNFVRSLSEIEE
;
A
#
# COMPACT_ATOMS: atom_id res chain seq x y z
N MET A 1 -15.84 7.49 -9.20
CA MET A 1 -14.50 8.12 -9.12
C MET A 1 -14.51 9.41 -9.90
N ASP A 2 -13.80 10.43 -9.43
CA ASP A 2 -13.48 11.59 -10.25
C ASP A 2 -12.32 11.30 -11.23
N VAL A 3 -12.01 12.26 -12.10
CA VAL A 3 -10.94 12.12 -13.11
C VAL A 3 -9.54 11.98 -12.49
N ILE A 4 -9.31 12.59 -11.32
CA ILE A 4 -8.00 12.54 -10.63
C ILE A 4 -7.75 11.10 -10.19
N GLN A 5 -8.73 10.48 -9.53
CA GLN A 5 -8.64 9.10 -9.07
C GLN A 5 -8.52 8.12 -10.24
N ARG A 6 -9.31 8.29 -11.32
CA ARG A 6 -9.22 7.43 -12.50
C ARG A 6 -7.82 7.47 -13.12
N ASN A 7 -7.31 8.66 -13.40
CA ASN A 7 -5.98 8.81 -13.98
C ASN A 7 -4.87 8.34 -13.03
N PHE A 8 -5.03 8.55 -11.72
CA PHE A 8 -4.09 8.01 -10.73
C PHE A 8 -3.97 6.49 -10.84
N PHE A 9 -5.09 5.75 -10.87
CA PHE A 9 -5.03 4.30 -11.07
C PHE A 9 -4.47 3.92 -12.44
N ARG A 10 -4.92 4.56 -13.53
CA ARG A 10 -4.43 4.24 -14.90
C ARG A 10 -2.91 4.39 -15.02
N ILE A 11 -2.35 5.48 -14.47
CA ILE A 11 -0.90 5.72 -14.50
C ILE A 11 -0.17 4.67 -13.67
N LEU A 12 -0.67 4.32 -12.47
CA LEU A 12 -0.05 3.29 -11.64
C LEU A 12 -0.11 1.89 -12.28
N CYS A 13 -1.25 1.51 -12.87
CA CYS A 13 -1.37 0.23 -13.56
C CYS A 13 -0.43 0.15 -14.77
N SER A 14 -0.36 1.22 -15.57
CA SER A 14 0.61 1.30 -16.69
C SER A 14 2.05 1.21 -16.19
N GLY A 15 2.38 1.98 -15.14
CA GLY A 15 3.71 2.00 -14.55
C GLY A 15 4.17 0.65 -13.99
N ALA A 16 3.35 0.03 -13.14
CA ALA A 16 3.67 -1.23 -12.47
C ALA A 16 3.59 -2.44 -13.41
N PHE A 17 2.53 -2.51 -14.21
CA PHE A 17 2.12 -3.75 -14.87
C PHE A 17 2.02 -3.63 -16.39
N GLY A 18 2.23 -2.44 -16.97
CA GLY A 18 2.24 -2.25 -18.41
C GLY A 18 0.86 -2.32 -19.07
N THR A 19 -0.22 -2.17 -18.29
CA THR A 19 -1.58 -2.11 -18.83
C THR A 19 -1.75 -0.88 -19.71
N GLN A 20 -2.24 -1.07 -20.94
CA GLN A 20 -2.58 0.03 -21.83
C GLN A 20 -3.91 0.66 -21.40
N SER A 21 -3.91 1.97 -21.16
CA SER A 21 -5.11 2.73 -20.82
C SER A 21 -4.91 4.18 -21.23
N SER A 22 -5.99 4.85 -21.66
CA SER A 22 -5.94 6.25 -22.05
C SER A 22 -6.13 7.20 -20.86
N ILE A 23 -5.35 8.26 -20.81
CA ILE A 23 -5.46 9.30 -19.80
C ILE A 23 -6.50 10.34 -20.21
N GLU A 24 -7.34 10.75 -19.27
CA GLU A 24 -8.24 11.89 -19.51
C GLU A 24 -7.49 13.20 -19.26
N PRO A 25 -7.58 14.21 -20.13
CA PRO A 25 -6.87 15.47 -19.93
C PRO A 25 -7.31 16.15 -18.62
N MET A 26 -6.33 16.68 -17.88
CA MET A 26 -6.56 17.31 -16.58
C MET A 26 -6.04 18.75 -16.55
N SER A 27 -6.70 19.62 -15.79
CA SER A 27 -6.19 20.96 -15.54
C SER A 27 -4.92 20.92 -14.68
N PRO A 28 -4.06 21.95 -14.72
CA PRO A 28 -2.86 22.01 -13.87
C PRO A 28 -3.16 21.88 -12.37
N PHE A 29 -4.33 22.33 -11.92
CA PHE A 29 -4.77 22.12 -10.54
C PHE A 29 -5.02 20.64 -10.21
N LYS A 30 -5.71 19.92 -11.10
CA LYS A 30 -5.99 18.47 -10.93
C LYS A 30 -4.72 17.64 -10.94
N TRP A 31 -3.75 17.98 -11.79
CA TRP A 31 -2.44 17.34 -11.79
C TRP A 31 -1.66 17.54 -10.49
N ARG A 32 -1.67 18.75 -9.91
CA ARG A 32 -1.07 18.99 -8.59
C ARG A 32 -1.73 18.16 -7.49
N ARG A 33 -3.06 18.00 -7.53
CA ARG A 33 -3.79 17.12 -6.61
C ARG A 33 -3.43 15.65 -6.81
N LEU A 34 -3.22 15.21 -8.04
CA LEU A 34 -2.74 13.85 -8.31
C LEU A 34 -1.34 13.64 -7.72
N MET A 35 -0.41 14.58 -7.90
CA MET A 35 0.96 14.48 -7.36
C MET A 35 0.98 14.36 -5.83
N GLN A 36 0.11 15.10 -5.16
CA GLN A 36 -0.11 14.97 -3.72
C GLN A 36 -0.50 13.54 -3.32
N MET A 37 -1.36 12.87 -4.09
CA MET A 37 -1.73 11.48 -3.87
C MET A 37 -0.55 10.53 -4.13
N VAL A 38 0.27 10.80 -5.16
CA VAL A 38 1.48 10.03 -5.49
C VAL A 38 2.48 10.05 -4.35
N ASP A 39 2.75 11.24 -3.80
CA ASP A 39 3.68 11.41 -2.67
C ASP A 39 3.12 10.71 -1.41
N ALA A 40 1.84 10.92 -1.10
CA ALA A 40 1.22 10.35 0.08
C ALA A 40 1.08 8.82 0.04
N GLN A 41 0.90 8.22 -1.15
CA GLN A 41 0.93 6.77 -1.36
C GLN A 41 2.35 6.19 -1.51
N GLN A 42 3.38 7.04 -1.58
CA GLN A 42 4.78 6.64 -1.78
C GLN A 42 5.01 5.85 -3.09
N VAL A 43 4.29 6.24 -4.16
CA VAL A 43 4.28 5.55 -5.46
C VAL A 43 5.03 6.31 -6.55
N MET A 44 5.88 7.28 -6.20
CA MET A 44 6.59 8.13 -7.17
C MET A 44 7.35 7.33 -8.25
N PRO A 45 8.17 6.31 -7.93
CA PRO A 45 8.91 5.59 -8.97
C PRO A 45 7.98 4.87 -9.97
N ILE A 46 6.84 4.35 -9.49
CA ILE A 46 5.83 3.68 -10.31
C ILE A 46 5.13 4.70 -11.21
N PHE A 47 4.78 5.86 -10.64
CA PHE A 47 4.16 6.97 -11.36
C PHE A 47 5.05 7.46 -12.51
N ILE A 48 6.34 7.68 -12.26
CA ILE A 48 7.30 8.10 -13.30
C ILE A 48 7.35 7.08 -14.45
N ASN A 49 7.37 5.79 -14.13
CA ASN A 49 7.35 4.74 -15.16
C ASN A 49 6.04 4.75 -15.97
N GLY A 50 4.91 4.98 -15.29
CA GLY A 50 3.60 5.09 -15.94
C GLY A 50 3.55 6.29 -16.90
N VAL A 51 4.03 7.45 -16.47
CA VAL A 51 4.16 8.65 -17.30
C VAL A 51 5.04 8.38 -18.52
N ALA A 52 6.19 7.71 -18.35
CA ALA A 52 7.08 7.39 -19.46
C ALA A 52 6.41 6.46 -20.50
N LYS A 53 5.70 5.43 -20.02
CA LYS A 53 4.95 4.49 -20.88
C LYS A 53 3.78 5.13 -21.61
N LEU A 54 3.18 6.17 -21.01
CA LEU A 54 2.05 6.92 -21.57
C LEU A 54 2.49 8.20 -22.30
N SER A 55 3.79 8.37 -22.58
CA SER A 55 4.33 9.60 -23.16
C SER A 55 3.71 10.03 -24.49
N MET A 56 3.15 9.08 -25.24
CA MET A 56 2.49 9.32 -26.53
C MET A 56 0.96 9.50 -26.41
N ASP A 57 0.41 9.42 -25.21
CA ASP A 57 -1.02 9.62 -24.97
C ASP A 57 -1.37 11.11 -25.03
N GLU A 58 -2.27 11.50 -25.94
CA GLU A 58 -2.72 12.88 -26.12
C GLU A 58 -3.34 13.48 -24.85
N GLY A 59 -3.92 12.65 -23.98
CA GLY A 59 -4.48 13.07 -22.71
C GLY A 59 -3.45 13.36 -21.62
N LEU A 60 -2.17 12.98 -21.83
CA LEU A 60 -1.08 13.22 -20.88
C LEU A 60 -0.55 14.66 -20.98
N ASN A 61 -1.36 15.61 -20.53
CA ASN A 61 -1.05 17.04 -20.58
C ASN A 61 -0.35 17.55 -19.30
N LEU A 62 0.84 17.03 -19.00
CA LEU A 62 1.60 17.38 -17.79
C LEU A 62 2.09 18.85 -17.79
N PRO A 63 1.83 19.63 -16.72
CA PRO A 63 2.42 20.95 -16.53
C PRO A 63 3.95 20.89 -16.34
N ASP A 64 4.67 21.93 -16.81
CA ASP A 64 6.15 22.02 -16.72
C ASP A 64 6.69 21.84 -15.30
N SER A 65 5.98 22.37 -14.29
CA SER A 65 6.38 22.23 -12.89
C SER A 65 6.44 20.76 -12.46
N ILE A 66 5.50 19.93 -12.93
CA ILE A 66 5.44 18.50 -12.58
C ILE A 66 6.49 17.72 -13.37
N ILE A 67 6.75 18.11 -14.62
CA ILE A 67 7.85 17.53 -15.41
C ILE A 67 9.19 17.77 -14.70
N ALA A 68 9.41 18.97 -14.16
CA ALA A 68 10.60 19.28 -13.38
C ALA A 68 10.69 18.42 -12.09
N ASP A 69 9.60 18.29 -11.34
CA ASP A 69 9.52 17.44 -10.15
C ASP A 69 9.83 15.96 -10.45
N ILE A 70 9.28 15.43 -11.55
CA ILE A 70 9.54 14.07 -12.01
C ILE A 70 11.03 13.88 -12.31
N LYS A 71 11.64 14.82 -13.06
CA LYS A 71 13.07 14.75 -13.41
C LYS A 71 13.95 14.79 -12.16
N ALA A 72 13.62 15.62 -11.18
CA ALA A 72 14.35 15.70 -9.93
C ALA A 72 14.30 14.38 -9.12
N LYS A 73 13.17 13.66 -9.17
CA LYS A 73 12.95 12.39 -8.44
C LYS A 73 13.27 11.13 -9.26
N GLN A 74 13.71 11.27 -10.52
CA GLN A 74 13.90 10.16 -11.45
C GLN A 74 15.00 9.15 -11.02
N GLY A 75 15.90 9.55 -10.12
CA GLY A 75 16.99 8.70 -9.61
C GLY A 75 16.65 7.78 -8.44
N GLU A 76 15.47 7.89 -7.81
CA GLU A 76 15.17 7.18 -6.54
C GLU A 76 14.69 5.71 -6.71
N ARG A 77 14.96 5.07 -7.84
CA ARG A 77 14.44 3.72 -8.10
C ARG A 77 15.22 2.66 -7.31
N LYS A 78 14.62 2.19 -6.21
CA LYS A 78 15.07 0.99 -5.51
C LYS A 78 14.78 -0.25 -6.35
N SER A 79 15.70 -1.21 -6.35
CA SER A 79 15.46 -2.54 -6.92
C SER A 79 14.28 -3.22 -6.20
N LEU A 80 13.64 -4.21 -6.83
CA LEU A 80 12.56 -4.96 -6.19
C LEU A 80 13.03 -5.60 -4.86
N ALA A 81 14.22 -6.19 -4.85
CA ALA A 81 14.83 -6.74 -3.64
C ALA A 81 14.99 -5.69 -2.52
N ALA A 82 15.38 -4.46 -2.85
CA ALA A 82 15.52 -3.37 -1.88
C ALA A 82 14.18 -2.81 -1.36
N ARG A 83 13.06 -3.17 -2.00
CA ARG A 83 11.71 -2.82 -1.53
C ARG A 83 11.08 -3.89 -0.64
N ILE A 84 11.67 -5.09 -0.59
CA ILE A 84 11.27 -6.13 0.35
C ILE A 84 11.76 -5.72 1.75
N PRO A 85 10.88 -5.67 2.77
CA PRO A 85 11.28 -5.31 4.12
C PRO A 85 12.31 -6.30 4.67
N ALA A 86 13.46 -5.80 5.17
CA ALA A 86 14.47 -6.67 5.78
C ALA A 86 13.97 -7.34 7.08
N SER A 87 13.07 -6.66 7.79
CA SER A 87 12.42 -7.18 9.00
C SER A 87 10.96 -6.79 9.01
N VAL A 88 10.15 -7.62 9.65
CA VAL A 88 8.71 -7.41 9.81
C VAL A 88 8.29 -7.73 11.23
N LYS A 89 7.23 -7.08 11.68
CA LYS A 89 6.70 -7.25 13.02
C LYS A 89 5.18 -7.22 13.01
N LEU A 90 4.61 -7.90 13.99
CA LEU A 90 3.19 -7.83 14.32
C LEU A 90 2.97 -7.05 15.62
N SER A 91 1.79 -6.46 15.74
CA SER A 91 1.43 -5.65 16.91
C SER A 91 1.06 -6.55 18.08
N ASN A 92 0.44 -7.71 17.84
CA ASN A 92 0.17 -8.68 18.90
C ASN A 92 1.44 -9.42 19.33
N ARG A 93 1.71 -9.47 20.64
CA ARG A 93 2.93 -10.10 21.18
C ARG A 93 3.02 -11.60 20.89
N LEU A 94 1.90 -12.33 20.93
CA LEU A 94 1.88 -13.78 20.69
C LEU A 94 2.13 -14.08 19.22
N LEU A 95 1.38 -13.42 18.32
CA LEU A 95 1.55 -13.59 16.87
C LEU A 95 2.94 -13.11 16.42
N ASN A 96 3.47 -12.03 16.99
CA ASN A 96 4.82 -11.56 16.70
C ASN A 96 5.91 -12.53 17.21
N ARG A 97 5.68 -13.25 18.32
CA ARG A 97 6.59 -14.33 18.75
C ARG A 97 6.52 -15.51 17.78
N ARG A 98 5.32 -15.89 17.33
CA ARG A 98 5.14 -16.95 16.32
C ARG A 98 5.85 -16.59 15.01
N LEU A 99 5.66 -15.37 14.51
CA LEU A 99 6.32 -14.86 13.30
C LEU A 99 7.84 -14.95 13.41
N ARG A 100 8.42 -14.48 14.52
CA ARG A 100 9.88 -14.54 14.73
C ARG A 100 10.40 -15.98 14.78
N ASN A 101 9.72 -16.86 15.51
CA ASN A 101 10.10 -18.28 15.58
C ASN A 101 10.00 -18.97 14.21
N LEU A 102 8.93 -18.68 13.46
CA LEU A 102 8.71 -19.20 12.12
C LEU A 102 9.83 -18.76 11.18
N MET A 103 10.12 -17.45 11.10
CA MET A 103 11.20 -16.93 10.27
C MET A 103 12.56 -17.49 10.67
N TYR A 104 12.83 -17.60 11.97
CA TYR A 104 14.06 -18.19 12.48
C TYR A 104 14.21 -19.64 12.06
N ASN A 105 13.20 -20.48 12.31
CA ASN A 105 13.22 -21.89 11.95
C ASN A 105 13.38 -22.10 10.45
N GLU A 106 12.69 -21.27 9.66
CA GLU A 106 12.75 -21.37 8.20
C GLU A 106 14.13 -21.05 7.66
N LEU A 107 14.79 -20.00 8.16
CA LEU A 107 16.16 -19.64 7.78
C LEU A 107 17.21 -20.70 8.16
N HIS A 108 16.89 -21.62 9.07
CA HIS A 108 17.77 -22.72 9.49
C HIS A 108 17.30 -24.08 8.93
N SER A 109 16.29 -24.09 8.06
CA SER A 109 15.80 -25.31 7.44
C SER A 109 16.64 -25.66 6.19
N ILE A 110 16.82 -26.95 5.94
CA ILE A 110 17.54 -27.43 4.74
C ILE A 110 16.76 -27.01 3.48
N ASP A 111 15.43 -27.09 3.52
CA ASP A 111 14.51 -26.70 2.45
C ASP A 111 13.96 -25.28 2.67
N THR A 112 14.88 -24.31 2.82
CA THR A 112 14.51 -22.90 3.01
C THR A 112 13.81 -22.36 1.77
N SER A 113 12.57 -21.88 1.91
CA SER A 113 11.84 -21.16 0.86
C SER A 113 12.01 -19.65 1.04
N VAL A 114 13.08 -19.11 0.45
CA VAL A 114 13.40 -17.68 0.51
C VAL A 114 12.28 -16.85 -0.11
N GLU A 115 11.76 -17.28 -1.26
CA GLU A 115 10.70 -16.58 -1.97
C GLU A 115 9.37 -16.56 -1.19
N ALA A 116 9.01 -17.65 -0.51
CA ALA A 116 7.85 -17.65 0.38
C ALA A 116 8.05 -16.73 1.59
N LEU A 117 9.27 -16.68 2.17
CA LEU A 117 9.59 -15.75 3.25
C LEU A 117 9.48 -14.29 2.82
N ASP A 118 9.94 -13.95 1.62
CA ASP A 118 9.85 -12.60 1.08
C ASP A 118 8.39 -12.21 0.82
N MET A 119 7.59 -13.13 0.29
CA MET A 119 6.15 -12.95 0.11
C MET A 119 5.43 -12.75 1.45
N LEU A 120 5.79 -13.52 2.49
CA LEU A 120 5.29 -13.33 3.85
C LEU A 120 5.66 -11.95 4.40
N LYS A 121 6.91 -11.50 4.23
CA LYS A 121 7.35 -10.17 4.69
C LYS A 121 6.55 -9.06 4.01
N LEU A 122 6.29 -9.16 2.72
CA LEU A 122 5.47 -8.19 1.98
C LEU A 122 4.04 -8.13 2.54
N ILE A 123 3.38 -9.28 2.73
CA ILE A 123 2.02 -9.34 3.29
C ILE A 123 1.97 -8.76 4.71
N VAL A 124 2.92 -9.14 5.58
CA VAL A 124 2.96 -8.68 6.96
C VAL A 124 3.21 -7.17 7.02
N SER A 125 4.17 -6.66 6.25
CA SER A 125 4.45 -5.22 6.22
C SER A 125 3.28 -4.41 5.66
N ASN A 126 2.63 -4.90 4.61
CA ASN A 126 1.44 -4.26 4.07
C ASN A 126 0.31 -4.24 5.11
N SER A 127 0.11 -5.34 5.84
CA SER A 127 -0.89 -5.44 6.91
C SER A 127 -0.62 -4.44 8.03
N GLU A 128 0.62 -4.33 8.50
CA GLU A 128 1.01 -3.37 9.53
C GLU A 128 0.72 -1.93 9.10
N LEU A 129 1.09 -1.55 7.86
CA LEU A 129 0.80 -0.23 7.33
C LEU A 129 -0.71 0.02 7.21
N MET A 130 -1.49 -0.99 6.84
CA MET A 130 -2.95 -0.92 6.76
C MET A 130 -3.58 -0.67 8.13
N PHE A 131 -3.04 -1.27 9.19
CA PHE A 131 -3.49 -1.01 10.56
C PHE A 131 -3.06 0.36 11.09
N THR A 132 -1.90 0.88 10.66
CA THR A 132 -1.38 2.14 11.22
C THR A 132 -1.87 3.38 10.47
N ARG A 133 -1.91 3.35 9.13
CA ARG A 133 -2.19 4.54 8.28
C ARG A 133 -3.20 4.30 7.15
N GLY A 134 -3.73 3.09 7.03
CA GLY A 134 -4.64 2.71 5.94
C GLY A 134 -3.93 2.12 4.73
N MET A 135 -4.69 1.87 3.65
CA MET A 135 -4.19 1.13 2.48
C MET A 135 -3.10 1.90 1.75
N ASN A 136 -1.92 1.27 1.64
CA ASN A 136 -0.78 1.74 0.87
C ASN A 136 -0.68 0.97 -0.45
N LEU A 137 -0.93 1.64 -1.57
CA LEU A 137 -0.86 1.01 -2.88
C LEU A 137 0.56 0.67 -3.30
N GLY A 138 1.57 1.41 -2.87
CA GLY A 138 2.97 1.11 -3.19
C GLY A 138 3.40 -0.27 -2.68
N GLY A 139 2.96 -0.64 -1.46
CA GLY A 139 3.19 -1.96 -0.88
C GLY A 139 2.44 -3.08 -1.61
N ILE A 140 1.17 -2.84 -1.97
CA ILE A 140 0.37 -3.79 -2.75
C ILE A 140 0.95 -3.97 -4.16
N ILE A 141 1.36 -2.89 -4.81
CA ILE A 141 2.01 -2.95 -6.13
C ILE A 141 3.35 -3.70 -6.04
N THR A 142 4.16 -3.44 -5.01
CA THR A 142 5.42 -4.16 -4.79
C THR A 142 5.17 -5.66 -4.62
N MET A 143 4.10 -6.03 -3.91
CA MET A 143 3.64 -7.41 -3.80
C MET A 143 3.26 -8.02 -5.15
N GLY A 144 2.47 -7.30 -5.96
CA GLY A 144 2.10 -7.75 -7.31
C GLY A 144 3.30 -7.89 -8.26
N GLU A 145 4.23 -6.92 -8.24
CA GLU A 145 5.47 -7.00 -9.02
C GLU A 145 6.32 -8.21 -8.62
N TYR A 146 6.36 -8.53 -7.32
CA TYR A 146 7.04 -9.71 -6.80
C TYR A 146 6.42 -11.00 -7.33
N LEU A 147 5.10 -11.13 -7.25
CA LEU A 147 4.38 -12.30 -7.77
C LEU A 147 4.63 -12.50 -9.27
N ARG A 148 4.57 -11.44 -10.08
CA ARG A 148 4.82 -11.53 -11.53
C ARG A 148 6.27 -11.79 -11.92
N THR A 149 7.23 -11.63 -11.01
CA THR A 149 8.66 -11.87 -11.29
C THR A 149 9.24 -13.11 -10.61
N ARG A 150 8.64 -13.55 -9.50
CA ARG A 150 9.15 -14.63 -8.64
C ARG A 150 8.07 -15.59 -8.13
N GLY A 151 6.80 -15.37 -8.50
CA GLY A 151 5.67 -16.17 -8.00
C GLY A 151 5.77 -17.65 -8.34
N ASP A 152 6.40 -18.00 -9.46
CA ASP A 152 6.69 -19.39 -9.87
C ASP A 152 7.60 -20.15 -8.88
N LYS A 153 8.35 -19.42 -8.04
CA LYS A 153 9.28 -19.97 -7.05
C LYS A 153 8.73 -19.93 -5.63
N VAL A 154 7.58 -19.31 -5.42
CA VAL A 154 6.96 -19.20 -4.10
C VAL A 154 6.33 -20.55 -3.74
N ASP A 155 6.75 -21.12 -2.61
CA ASP A 155 6.04 -22.24 -1.99
C ASP A 155 4.75 -21.72 -1.35
N PHE A 156 3.66 -21.72 -2.12
CA PHE A 156 2.37 -21.22 -1.67
C PHE A 156 1.73 -22.09 -0.58
N VAL A 157 2.01 -23.40 -0.58
CA VAL A 157 1.49 -24.30 0.47
C VAL A 157 2.12 -23.92 1.82
N LYS A 158 3.42 -23.66 1.83
CA LYS A 158 4.13 -23.21 3.04
C LYS A 158 3.68 -21.82 3.47
N LEU A 159 3.55 -20.89 2.51
CA LEU A 159 3.04 -19.54 2.77
C LEU A 159 1.64 -19.55 3.39
N GLU A 160 0.72 -20.33 2.85
CA GLU A 160 -0.67 -20.42 3.35
C GLU A 160 -0.71 -20.95 4.79
N ASN A 161 0.06 -21.99 5.08
CA ASN A 161 0.21 -22.52 6.43
C ASN A 161 0.73 -21.46 7.42
N TRP A 162 1.70 -20.65 6.99
CA TRP A 162 2.22 -19.54 7.79
C TRP A 162 1.16 -18.47 8.04
N LEU A 163 0.46 -18.02 7.00
CA LEU A 163 -0.61 -17.04 7.11
C LEU A 163 -1.73 -17.50 8.03
N ASN A 164 -2.10 -18.78 7.98
CA ASN A 164 -3.07 -19.40 8.89
C ASN A 164 -2.57 -19.39 10.34
N SER A 165 -1.31 -19.77 10.58
CA SER A 165 -0.71 -19.77 11.93
C SER A 165 -0.61 -18.38 12.57
N LEU A 166 -0.49 -17.35 11.73
CA LEU A 166 -0.40 -15.94 12.09
C LEU A 166 -1.75 -15.23 12.09
N GLN A 167 -2.84 -15.91 11.70
CA GLN A 167 -4.17 -15.32 11.54
C GLN A 167 -4.20 -14.12 10.58
N LEU A 168 -3.43 -14.20 9.50
CA LEU A 168 -3.33 -13.19 8.45
C LEU A 168 -3.88 -13.67 7.10
N HIS A 169 -4.45 -14.87 7.02
CA HIS A 169 -4.98 -15.40 5.76
C HIS A 169 -6.01 -14.45 5.12
N ALA A 170 -7.06 -14.07 5.83
CA ALA A 170 -8.06 -13.14 5.30
C ALA A 170 -7.47 -11.76 4.96
N MET A 171 -6.39 -11.36 5.63
CA MET A 171 -5.66 -10.13 5.30
C MET A 171 -4.86 -10.26 4.00
N ALA A 172 -4.20 -11.41 3.78
CA ALA A 172 -3.55 -11.74 2.52
C ALA A 172 -4.57 -11.81 1.38
N GLU A 173 -5.71 -12.47 1.60
CA GLU A 173 -6.81 -12.52 0.63
C GLU A 173 -7.32 -11.12 0.28
N LEU A 174 -7.48 -10.22 1.25
CA LEU A 174 -7.86 -8.84 0.97
C LEU A 174 -6.83 -8.17 0.06
N GLN A 175 -5.53 -8.30 0.35
CA GLN A 175 -4.48 -7.72 -0.47
C GLN A 175 -4.45 -8.31 -1.89
N GLY A 176 -4.64 -9.63 -2.03
CA GLY A 176 -4.76 -10.30 -3.32
C GLY A 176 -6.00 -9.86 -4.10
N ASN A 177 -7.16 -9.74 -3.44
CA ASN A 177 -8.38 -9.22 -4.07
C ASN A 177 -8.24 -7.77 -4.54
N VAL A 178 -7.39 -6.96 -3.90
CA VAL A 178 -7.03 -5.62 -4.42
C VAL A 178 -6.21 -5.75 -5.71
N LEU A 179 -5.23 -6.66 -5.77
CA LEU A 179 -4.48 -6.93 -7.02
C LEU A 179 -5.41 -7.33 -8.16
N ILE A 180 -6.37 -8.22 -7.90
CA ILE A 180 -7.35 -8.68 -8.91
C ILE A 180 -8.24 -7.50 -9.35
N SER A 181 -8.95 -6.89 -8.40
CA SER A 181 -10.01 -5.92 -8.71
C SER A 181 -9.52 -4.54 -9.16
N VAL A 182 -8.27 -4.17 -8.85
CA VAL A 182 -7.71 -2.84 -9.16
C VAL A 182 -6.61 -2.91 -10.20
N PHE A 183 -5.79 -3.96 -10.17
CA PHE A 183 -4.59 -4.08 -11.00
C PHE A 183 -4.68 -5.17 -12.07
N GLY A 184 -5.82 -5.87 -12.19
CA GLY A 184 -6.07 -6.86 -13.25
C GLY A 184 -5.15 -8.07 -13.12
N PHE A 185 -5.00 -8.59 -11.91
CA PHE A 185 -4.43 -9.92 -11.71
C PHE A 185 -5.49 -10.98 -11.96
N GLU A 186 -5.08 -12.09 -12.55
CA GLU A 186 -5.92 -13.29 -12.65
C GLU A 186 -5.94 -14.05 -11.32
N GLU A 187 -6.99 -14.84 -11.08
CA GLU A 187 -7.14 -15.59 -9.82
C GLU A 187 -6.05 -16.67 -9.66
N ASP A 188 -5.57 -17.25 -10.75
CA ASP A 188 -4.52 -18.27 -10.78
C ASP A 188 -3.12 -17.71 -10.49
N GLU A 189 -2.89 -16.39 -10.67
CA GLU A 189 -1.67 -15.70 -10.22
C GLU A 189 -1.55 -15.65 -8.68
N LEU A 190 -2.64 -15.93 -7.95
CA LEU A 190 -2.75 -15.70 -6.51
C LEU A 190 -3.31 -16.94 -5.77
N PRO A 191 -2.54 -18.04 -5.64
CA PRO A 191 -3.05 -19.30 -5.05
C PRO A 191 -3.57 -19.20 -3.61
N PHE A 192 -3.18 -18.17 -2.86
CA PHE A 192 -3.66 -17.90 -1.50
C PHE A 192 -4.99 -17.14 -1.46
N VAL A 193 -5.58 -16.77 -2.61
CA VAL A 193 -6.91 -16.15 -2.70
C VAL A 193 -7.94 -17.23 -2.97
N THR A 194 -8.68 -17.63 -1.94
CA THR A 194 -9.71 -18.68 -2.07
C THR A 194 -11.10 -18.11 -2.34
N LYS A 195 -11.30 -16.82 -2.03
CA LYS A 195 -12.61 -16.15 -2.12
C LYS A 195 -12.47 -14.77 -2.73
N SER A 196 -13.32 -14.50 -3.71
CA SER A 196 -13.53 -13.14 -4.22
C SER A 196 -14.16 -12.27 -3.15
N ASP A 197 -13.54 -11.14 -2.82
CA ASP A 197 -14.07 -10.13 -1.90
C ASP A 197 -14.50 -8.88 -2.67
N PRO A 198 -15.81 -8.70 -2.93
CA PRO A 198 -16.32 -7.52 -3.64
C PRO A 198 -16.10 -6.22 -2.85
N LYS A 199 -15.76 -6.30 -1.55
CA LYS A 199 -15.43 -5.13 -0.73
C LYS A 199 -14.03 -4.60 -1.01
N ALA A 200 -13.12 -5.41 -1.55
CA ALA A 200 -11.72 -5.01 -1.78
C ALA A 200 -11.62 -3.74 -2.62
N TYR A 201 -12.25 -3.75 -3.80
CA TYR A 201 -12.33 -2.58 -4.69
C TYR A 201 -12.84 -1.33 -3.96
N ARG A 202 -13.98 -1.46 -3.27
CA ARG A 202 -14.60 -0.36 -2.53
C ARG A 202 -13.73 0.15 -1.39
N LEU A 203 -13.03 -0.73 -0.68
CA LEU A 203 -12.09 -0.37 0.39
C LEU A 203 -10.88 0.39 -0.16
N THR A 204 -10.35 -0.03 -1.31
CA THR A 204 -9.30 0.71 -2.03
C THR A 204 -9.78 2.11 -2.39
N LEU A 205 -10.96 2.23 -3.01
CA LEU A 205 -11.50 3.52 -3.44
C LEU A 205 -11.71 4.46 -2.27
N ARG A 206 -12.26 3.94 -1.17
CA ARG A 206 -12.48 4.71 0.05
C ARG A 206 -11.16 5.17 0.66
N SER A 207 -10.14 4.31 0.68
CA SER A 207 -8.81 4.65 1.20
C SER A 207 -8.14 5.76 0.39
N ILE A 208 -8.22 5.69 -0.94
CA ILE A 208 -7.69 6.73 -1.84
C ILE A 208 -8.50 8.03 -1.74
N SER A 209 -9.83 7.94 -1.63
CA SER A 209 -10.66 9.13 -1.46
C SER A 209 -10.41 9.82 -0.11
N ASP A 210 -10.23 9.04 0.96
CA ASP A 210 -9.92 9.55 2.29
C ASP A 210 -8.55 10.26 2.29
N LEU A 211 -7.55 9.67 1.65
CA LEU A 211 -6.24 10.29 1.48
C LEU A 211 -6.31 11.60 0.69
N ALA A 212 -7.01 11.60 -0.45
CA ALA A 212 -7.18 12.81 -1.26
C ALA A 212 -7.85 13.95 -0.47
N LYS A 213 -8.79 13.63 0.43
CA LYS A 213 -9.41 14.60 1.34
C LYS A 213 -8.43 15.15 2.37
N ASP A 214 -7.63 14.28 2.99
CA ASP A 214 -6.66 14.72 4.00
C ASP A 214 -5.58 15.63 3.39
N THR A 215 -5.01 15.24 2.25
CA THR A 215 -4.00 16.09 1.58
C THR A 215 -4.60 17.40 1.07
N ALA A 216 -5.89 17.40 0.72
CA ALA A 216 -6.59 18.64 0.41
C ALA A 216 -6.73 19.57 1.62
N GLN A 217 -7.16 19.04 2.76
CA GLN A 217 -7.31 19.80 4.00
C GLN A 217 -5.99 20.35 4.52
N GLU A 218 -4.92 19.54 4.52
CA GLU A 218 -3.58 19.99 4.94
C GLU A 218 -3.05 21.13 4.05
N TRP A 219 -3.33 21.09 2.74
CA TRP A 219 -2.97 22.16 1.82
C TRP A 219 -3.69 23.47 2.11
N HIS A 220 -5.01 23.42 2.34
CA HIS A 220 -5.79 24.62 2.69
C HIS A 220 -5.34 25.22 4.04
N PHE A 221 -4.87 24.38 4.97
CA PHE A 221 -4.32 24.83 6.25
C PHE A 221 -2.98 25.56 6.07
N LYS A 222 -2.06 25.03 5.25
CA LYS A 222 -0.78 25.69 4.95
C LYS A 222 -0.93 27.08 4.30
N GLN A 223 -2.06 27.34 3.65
CA GLN A 223 -2.36 28.63 3.04
C GLN A 223 -2.91 29.67 4.03
N ASN A 224 -3.45 29.26 5.19
CA ASN A 224 -4.31 30.10 6.03
C ASN A 224 -3.82 30.42 7.46
N SER A 225 -2.66 29.96 7.93
CA SER A 225 -2.26 30.29 9.31
C SER A 225 -0.77 30.52 9.52
N ALA A 226 -0.47 31.62 10.18
CA ALA A 226 0.81 32.00 10.75
C ALA A 226 1.47 30.83 11.52
N GLY A 227 2.41 30.14 10.87
CA GLY A 227 3.58 29.51 11.49
C GLY A 227 3.44 28.40 12.55
N PHE A 228 2.25 28.00 13.01
CA PHE A 228 2.09 26.94 14.01
C PHE A 228 1.37 25.70 13.44
N VAL A 229 2.04 24.54 13.53
CA VAL A 229 1.51 23.23 13.12
C VAL A 229 1.27 22.38 14.38
N GLN A 230 0.05 22.40 14.90
CA GLN A 230 -0.43 21.51 15.98
C GLN A 230 -1.59 20.63 15.47
N ASN A 231 -1.31 19.62 14.63
CA ASN A 231 -2.39 18.81 14.02
C ASN A 231 -2.18 17.28 14.03
N ASN A 232 -1.19 16.77 14.76
CA ASN A 232 -0.91 15.32 14.77
C ASN A 232 -2.07 14.51 15.36
N ASN A 233 -2.71 14.99 16.42
CA ASN A 233 -3.73 14.21 17.14
C ASN A 233 -5.02 13.99 16.34
N ALA A 234 -5.47 14.96 15.55
CA ALA A 234 -6.67 14.81 14.72
C ALA A 234 -6.44 13.81 13.57
N VAL A 235 -5.28 13.88 12.92
CA VAL A 235 -4.88 12.95 11.86
C VAL A 235 -4.69 11.53 12.42
N LEU A 236 -4.04 11.41 13.58
CA LEU A 236 -3.85 10.13 14.26
C LEU A 236 -5.19 9.49 14.64
N ARG A 237 -6.13 10.26 15.22
CA ARG A 237 -7.49 9.76 15.51
C ARG A 237 -8.24 9.29 14.27
N ARG A 238 -8.12 10.00 13.14
CA ARG A 238 -8.71 9.55 11.87
C ARG A 238 -8.09 8.24 11.39
N ASN A 239 -6.77 8.10 11.47
CA ASN A 239 -6.07 6.88 11.08
C ASN A 239 -6.47 5.69 11.97
N LEU A 240 -6.56 5.88 13.28
CA LEU A 240 -7.10 4.89 14.22
C LEU A 240 -8.53 4.47 13.88
N SER A 241 -9.42 5.42 13.56
CA SER A 241 -10.79 5.09 13.15
C SER A 241 -10.82 4.29 11.83
N ARG A 242 -9.91 4.58 10.90
CA ARG A 242 -9.81 3.89 9.62
C ARG A 242 -9.23 2.49 9.75
N SER A 243 -8.34 2.24 10.70
CA SER A 243 -7.76 0.92 10.91
C SER A 243 -8.80 -0.12 11.32
N LEU A 244 -9.85 0.30 12.04
CA LEU A 244 -10.97 -0.57 12.44
C LEU A 244 -11.72 -1.20 11.26
N ARG A 245 -11.57 -0.67 10.04
CA ARG A 245 -12.13 -1.26 8.82
C ARG A 245 -11.57 -2.66 8.55
N TYR A 246 -10.39 -2.98 9.09
CA TYR A 246 -9.70 -4.23 8.87
C TYR A 246 -9.94 -5.28 9.96
N VAL A 247 -10.75 -4.98 10.99
CA VAL A 247 -11.10 -5.93 12.07
C VAL A 247 -11.69 -7.22 11.51
N GLY A 248 -12.51 -7.14 10.46
CA GLY A 248 -13.10 -8.34 9.83
C GLY A 248 -12.08 -9.26 9.14
N TYR A 249 -10.86 -8.77 8.87
CA TYR A 249 -9.81 -9.51 8.16
C TYR A 249 -8.69 -9.99 9.09
N ALA A 250 -8.37 -9.22 10.13
CA ALA A 250 -7.37 -9.59 11.13
C ALA A 250 -7.75 -9.04 12.52
N PRO A 251 -8.71 -9.66 13.24
CA PRO A 251 -9.25 -9.10 14.47
C PRO A 251 -8.18 -8.88 15.55
N ILE A 252 -7.31 -9.88 15.77
CA ILE A 252 -6.29 -9.83 16.84
C ILE A 252 -5.25 -8.74 16.56
N GLU A 253 -4.75 -8.64 15.34
CA GLU A 253 -3.78 -7.61 14.98
C GLU A 253 -4.38 -6.21 14.95
N THR A 254 -5.58 -6.06 14.38
CA THR A 254 -6.23 -4.75 14.28
C THR A 254 -6.50 -4.17 15.67
N THR A 255 -7.03 -4.99 16.60
CA THR A 255 -7.29 -4.56 17.98
C THR A 255 -6.00 -4.29 18.73
N SER A 256 -4.99 -5.17 18.63
CA SER A 256 -3.68 -4.97 19.29
C SER A 256 -3.00 -3.68 18.82
N ASN A 257 -3.00 -3.42 17.51
CA ASN A 257 -2.44 -2.22 16.92
C ASN A 257 -3.21 -0.96 17.34
N PHE A 258 -4.55 -1.03 17.33
CA PHE A 258 -5.41 0.07 17.78
C PHE A 258 -5.09 0.47 19.22
N PHE A 259 -5.04 -0.48 20.17
CA PHE A 259 -4.72 -0.18 21.56
C PHE A 259 -3.30 0.36 21.73
N HIS A 260 -2.32 -0.22 21.02
CA HIS A 260 -0.94 0.27 21.07
C HIS A 260 -0.82 1.74 20.63
N ASN A 261 -1.42 2.07 19.50
CA ASN A 261 -1.40 3.43 18.96
C ASN A 261 -2.28 4.39 19.77
N PHE A 262 -3.39 3.91 20.34
CA PHE A 262 -4.25 4.70 21.22
C PHE A 262 -3.53 5.11 22.51
N VAL A 263 -2.88 4.16 23.20
CA VAL A 263 -2.08 4.45 24.41
C VAL A 263 -0.98 5.46 24.09
N ARG A 264 -0.26 5.27 22.98
CA ARG A 264 0.77 6.22 22.53
C ARG A 264 0.19 7.61 22.26
N SER A 265 -1.01 7.69 21.69
CA SER A 265 -1.66 8.98 21.44
C SER A 265 -2.08 9.70 22.72
N LEU A 266 -2.35 8.96 23.81
CA LEU A 266 -2.64 9.56 25.11
C LEU A 266 -1.37 10.09 25.77
N SER A 267 -0.26 9.36 25.70
CA SER A 267 1.02 9.85 26.24
C SER A 267 1.52 11.10 25.51
N GLU A 268 1.30 11.20 24.20
CA GLU A 268 1.65 12.40 23.41
C GLU A 268 0.71 13.61 23.69
N ILE A 269 -0.38 13.43 24.44
CA ILE A 269 -1.27 14.52 24.91
C ILE A 269 -0.88 15.00 26.31
N GLU A 270 -0.25 14.15 27.11
CA GLU A 270 0.16 14.45 28.50
C GLU A 270 1.53 15.16 28.58
N GLU A 271 2.36 15.10 27.53
CA GLU A 271 3.59 15.88 27.36
C GLU A 271 3.34 17.25 26.69
#